data_AF-B0CZ40-F1
#
_entry.id   AF-B0CZ40-F1
#
_cell.length_a   1.000
_cell.length_b   1.000
_cell.length_c   1.000
_cell.angle_alpha   90.00
_cell.angle_beta   90.00
_cell.angle_gamma   90.00
#
_symmetry.space_group_name_H-M   'P 1'
#
loop_
_entity.id
_entity.type
_entity.pdbx_description
1 polymer ?
#
loop_
_entity_poly.entity_id
_entity_poly.type
_entity_poly.pdbx_seq_one_letter_code
_entity_poly.pdbx_strand_id
1 'polypeptide(L)'
;MTAIVVLDPLPTPRPDHKRYTNPPPTKLGVFFWRWRVWFEATFALTVMEPWEQSVALAIYLVVFVLILMYLVLYLPQHMVVMQRRAVYYLWGEEGDEKVWW
;
A
#
# COMPACT_ATOMS: atom_id res chain seq x y z
N MET A 1 1.68 -55.75 -15.73
CA MET A 1 1.56 -54.59 -14.84
C MET A 1 1.11 -53.42 -15.70
N THR A 2 -0.20 -53.19 -15.79
CA THR A 2 -0.78 -52.12 -16.62
C THR A 2 -0.81 -50.82 -15.82
N ALA A 3 -0.07 -49.82 -16.29
CA ALA A 3 -0.12 -48.47 -15.71
C ALA A 3 -1.47 -47.84 -16.06
N ILE A 4 -2.26 -47.51 -15.05
CA ILE A 4 -3.49 -46.73 -15.22
C ILE A 4 -3.04 -45.29 -15.46
N VAL A 5 -3.17 -44.82 -16.71
CA VAL A 5 -2.98 -43.41 -17.05
C VAL A 5 -4.22 -42.66 -16.55
N VAL A 6 -4.07 -41.95 -15.42
CA VAL A 6 -5.09 -41.04 -14.92
C VAL A 6 -5.07 -39.83 -15.84
N LEU A 7 -6.07 -39.71 -16.72
CA LEU A 7 -6.26 -38.54 -17.57
C LEU A 7 -6.75 -37.39 -16.70
N ASP A 8 -6.08 -36.25 -16.79
CA ASP A 8 -6.55 -35.03 -16.13
C ASP A 8 -7.95 -34.66 -16.66
N PRO A 9 -8.90 -34.33 -15.76
CA PRO A 9 -10.24 -33.96 -16.18
C PRO A 9 -10.21 -32.69 -17.02
N LEU A 10 -11.01 -32.68 -18.09
CA LEU A 10 -11.16 -31.51 -18.97
C LEU A 10 -11.54 -30.26 -18.15
N PRO A 11 -11.05 -29.07 -18.53
CA PRO A 11 -11.44 -27.83 -17.86
C PRO A 11 -12.96 -27.65 -17.93
N THR A 12 -13.56 -27.22 -16.82
CA THR A 12 -14.99 -26.94 -16.76
C THR A 12 -15.33 -25.77 -17.70
N PRO A 13 -16.47 -25.83 -18.42
CA PRO A 13 -16.84 -24.78 -19.39
C PRO A 13 -17.10 -23.41 -18.74
N ARG A 14 -17.37 -23.38 -17.43
CA ARG A 14 -17.41 -22.13 -16.66
C ARG A 14 -16.14 -22.02 -15.81
N PRO A 15 -15.46 -20.86 -15.84
CA PRO A 15 -14.37 -20.59 -14.93
C PRO A 15 -14.92 -20.55 -13.50
N ASP A 16 -14.52 -21.54 -12.70
CA ASP A 16 -15.01 -21.69 -11.34
C ASP A 16 -14.25 -20.73 -10.43
N HIS A 17 -14.83 -19.57 -10.10
CA HIS A 17 -14.14 -18.52 -9.32
C HIS A 17 -13.54 -19.05 -8.01
N LYS A 18 -14.23 -19.99 -7.35
CA LYS A 18 -13.73 -20.61 -6.11
C LYS A 18 -12.41 -21.36 -6.32
N ARG A 19 -12.23 -22.00 -7.47
CA ARG A 19 -11.04 -22.80 -7.82
C ARG A 19 -9.83 -21.94 -8.15
N TYR A 20 -10.02 -20.81 -8.83
CA TYR A 20 -8.92 -19.92 -9.23
C TYR A 20 -8.51 -18.95 -8.13
N THR A 21 -9.46 -18.53 -7.30
CA THR A 21 -9.22 -17.51 -6.27
C THR A 21 -8.69 -18.11 -4.97
N ASN A 22 -8.98 -19.39 -4.66
CA ASN A 22 -8.54 -20.14 -3.46
C ASN A 22 -8.25 -19.26 -2.23
N PRO A 23 -9.27 -18.53 -1.72
CA PRO A 23 -9.06 -17.67 -0.56
C PRO A 23 -8.72 -18.51 0.68
N PRO A 24 -7.87 -18.01 1.59
CA PRO A 24 -7.58 -18.69 2.85
C PRO A 24 -8.86 -18.85 3.70
N PRO A 25 -8.97 -19.93 4.49
CA PRO A 25 -10.20 -20.28 5.21
C PRO A 25 -10.51 -19.35 6.40
N THR A 26 -9.53 -18.57 6.87
CA THR A 26 -9.68 -17.70 8.04
C THR A 26 -10.12 -16.29 7.63
N LYS A 27 -10.98 -15.64 8.42
CA LYS A 27 -11.46 -14.27 8.15
C LYS A 27 -10.32 -13.25 8.05
N LEU A 28 -9.32 -13.35 8.93
CA LEU A 28 -8.12 -12.52 8.87
C LEU A 28 -7.27 -12.84 7.64
N GLY A 29 -7.17 -14.12 7.26
CA GLY A 29 -6.49 -14.54 6.04
C GLY A 29 -7.13 -13.89 4.81
N VAL A 30 -8.47 -13.87 4.72
CA VAL A 30 -9.19 -13.24 3.60
C VAL A 30 -8.90 -11.75 3.53
N PHE A 31 -8.81 -11.07 4.68
CA PHE A 31 -8.47 -9.65 4.74
C PHE A 31 -7.06 -9.38 4.20
N PHE A 32 -6.05 -10.08 4.71
CA PHE A 32 -4.67 -9.91 4.24
C PHE A 32 -4.49 -10.34 2.78
N TRP A 33 -5.18 -11.40 2.36
CA TRP A 33 -5.18 -11.84 0.97
C TRP A 33 -5.75 -10.76 0.04
N ARG A 34 -6.87 -10.14 0.41
CA ARG A 34 -7.48 -9.06 -0.37
C ARG A 34 -6.58 -7.82 -0.41
N TRP A 35 -5.95 -7.47 0.71
CA TRP A 35 -5.04 -6.34 0.76
C TRP A 35 -3.78 -6.58 -0.10
N ARG A 36 -3.22 -7.79 -0.05
CA ARG A 36 -2.10 -8.21 -0.89
C ARG A 36 -2.46 -8.14 -2.37
N VAL A 37 -3.60 -8.71 -2.78
CA VAL A 37 -4.05 -8.68 -4.19
C VAL A 37 -4.28 -7.25 -4.68
N TRP A 38 -4.87 -6.39 -3.84
CA TRP A 38 -5.04 -4.98 -4.18
C TRP A 38 -3.71 -4.26 -4.37
N PHE A 39 -2.74 -4.54 -3.50
CA PHE A 39 -1.39 -3.97 -3.58
C PHE A 39 -0.65 -4.47 -4.82
N GLU A 40 -0.65 -5.78 -5.07
CA GLU A 40 -0.05 -6.41 -6.25
C GLU A 40 -0.65 -5.86 -7.56
N ALA A 41 -1.96 -5.62 -7.60
CA ALA A 41 -2.65 -5.06 -8.77
C ALA A 41 -2.34 -3.56 -8.99
N THR A 42 -2.27 -2.76 -7.92
CA THR A 42 -2.03 -1.30 -8.01
C THR A 42 -0.64 -0.99 -8.56
N PHE A 43 0.34 -1.80 -8.18
CA PHE A 43 1.74 -1.63 -8.60
C PHE A 43 2.15 -2.56 -9.74
N ALA A 44 1.18 -3.27 -10.35
CA ALA A 44 1.41 -4.24 -11.42
C ALA A 44 2.50 -5.28 -11.12
N LEU A 45 2.69 -5.64 -9.85
CA LEU A 45 3.72 -6.58 -9.39
C LEU A 45 3.49 -8.00 -9.93
N THR A 46 2.27 -8.30 -10.39
CA THR A 46 1.90 -9.60 -10.96
C THR A 46 2.57 -9.92 -12.30
N VAL A 47 3.10 -8.90 -12.99
CA VAL A 47 3.71 -9.05 -14.33
C VAL A 47 5.25 -9.09 -14.24
N MET A 48 5.82 -8.61 -13.14
CA MET A 48 7.27 -8.49 -12.95
C MET A 48 7.93 -9.83 -12.60
N GLU A 49 9.20 -9.96 -12.94
CA GLU A 49 9.99 -11.09 -12.47
C GLU A 49 10.22 -11.00 -10.94
N PRO A 50 10.42 -12.13 -10.23
CA PRO A 50 10.54 -12.12 -8.76
C PRO A 50 11.68 -11.25 -8.22
N TRP A 51 12.76 -11.10 -8.98
CA TRP A 51 13.89 -10.26 -8.60
C TRP A 51 13.57 -8.77 -8.80
N GLU A 52 12.90 -8.41 -9.91
CA GLU A 52 12.46 -7.03 -10.20
C GLU A 52 11.46 -6.55 -9.16
N GLN A 53 10.53 -7.42 -8.77
CA GLN A 53 9.57 -7.15 -7.70
C GLN A 53 10.28 -6.79 -6.38
N SER A 54 11.37 -7.49 -6.06
CA SER A 54 12.14 -7.23 -4.83
C SER A 54 12.82 -5.85 -4.86
N VAL A 55 13.37 -5.45 -6.01
CA VAL A 55 13.96 -4.13 -6.21
C VAL A 55 12.90 -3.02 -6.15
N ALA A 56 11.77 -3.22 -6.83
CA ALA A 56 10.66 -2.26 -6.82
C ALA A 56 10.13 -2.04 -5.40
N LEU A 57 9.92 -3.12 -4.63
CA LEU A 57 9.49 -3.04 -3.23
C LEU A 57 10.49 -2.28 -2.36
N ALA A 58 11.80 -2.48 -2.57
CA ALA A 58 12.82 -1.73 -1.86
C ALA A 58 12.74 -0.22 -2.15
N ILE A 59 12.56 0.16 -3.42
CA ILE A 59 12.38 1.56 -3.82
C ILE A 59 11.12 2.15 -3.18
N TYR A 60 9.98 1.47 -3.25
CA TYR A 60 8.74 1.92 -2.62
C TYR A 60 8.90 2.08 -1.12
N LEU A 61 9.60 1.16 -0.44
CA LEU A 61 9.87 1.26 0.98
C LEU A 61 10.71 2.48 1.31
N VAL A 62 11.81 2.73 0.57
CA VAL A 62 12.67 3.90 0.79
C VAL A 62 11.87 5.20 0.61
N VAL A 63 11.10 5.31 -0.48
CA VAL A 63 10.25 6.50 -0.73
C VAL A 63 9.20 6.66 0.39
N PHE A 64 8.56 5.57 0.80
CA PHE A 64 7.57 5.59 1.88
C PHE A 64 8.17 6.04 3.21
N VAL A 65 9.36 5.55 3.57
CA VAL A 65 10.07 5.97 4.78
C VAL A 65 10.46 7.44 4.71
N LEU A 66 10.94 7.92 3.57
CA LEU A 66 11.26 9.35 3.39
C LEU A 66 10.02 10.23 3.52
N ILE A 67 8.88 9.82 2.94
CA ILE A 67 7.60 10.52 3.09
C ILE A 67 7.15 10.52 4.55
N LEU A 68 7.22 9.39 5.24
CA LEU A 68 6.86 9.32 6.67
C LEU A 68 7.79 10.19 7.52
N MET A 69 9.09 10.17 7.25
CA MET A 69 10.07 11.01 7.93
C MET A 69 9.73 12.49 7.74
N TYR A 70 9.42 12.91 6.52
CA TYR A 70 8.96 14.26 6.22
C TYR A 70 7.67 14.61 6.97
N LEU A 71 6.67 13.73 6.94
CA LEU A 71 5.38 13.94 7.61
C LEU A 71 5.51 14.08 9.13
N VAL A 72 6.37 13.29 9.76
CA VAL A 72 6.51 13.29 11.22
C VAL A 72 7.45 14.40 11.69
N LEU A 73 8.59 14.60 11.04
CA LEU A 73 9.62 15.53 11.52
C LEU A 73 9.46 16.95 10.97
N TYR A 74 9.04 17.09 9.72
CA TYR A 74 9.10 18.38 9.01
C TYR A 74 7.74 19.05 8.85
N LEU A 75 6.70 18.28 8.54
CA LEU A 75 5.34 18.80 8.39
C LEU A 75 4.82 19.62 9.59
N PRO A 76 4.98 19.21 10.87
CA PRO A 76 4.42 19.98 11.98
C PRO A 76 5.03 21.39 12.09
N GLN A 77 6.35 21.51 11.85
CA GLN A 77 7.02 22.81 11.84
C GLN A 77 6.48 23.71 10.72
N HIS A 78 6.25 23.14 9.54
CA HIS A 78 5.67 23.85 8.40
C HIS A 78 4.24 24.30 8.67
N MET A 79 3.43 23.48 9.33
CA MET A 79 2.06 23.84 9.69
C MET A 79 2.01 25.04 10.63
N VAL A 80 2.91 25.13 11.62
CA VAL A 80 2.97 26.27 12.55
C VAL A 80 3.30 27.57 11.81
N VAL A 81 4.26 27.54 10.89
CA VAL A 81 4.63 28.72 10.08
C VAL A 81 3.47 29.14 9.17
N MET A 82 2.82 28.19 8.50
CA MET A 82 1.68 28.48 7.64
C MET A 82 0.48 28.99 8.43
N GLN A 83 0.22 28.45 9.61
CA GLN A 83 -0.83 28.93 10.51
C GLN A 83 -0.59 30.39 10.90
N ARG A 84 0.63 30.75 11.32
CA ARG A 84 0.97 32.15 11.68
C ARG A 84 0.70 33.11 10.53
N ARG A 85 1.10 32.73 9.31
CA ARG A 85 0.83 33.53 8.10
C ARG A 85 -0.67 33.62 7.79
N ALA A 86 -1.40 32.52 7.92
CA ALA A 86 -2.84 32.50 7.70
C ALA A 86 -3.58 33.40 8.68
N VAL A 87 -3.20 33.40 9.97
CA VAL A 87 -3.75 34.29 10.99
C VAL A 87 -3.47 35.76 10.65
N TYR A 88 -2.23 36.08 10.26
CA TYR A 88 -1.87 37.44 9.84
C TYR A 88 -2.73 37.92 8.66
N TYR A 89 -2.88 37.09 7.62
CA TYR A 89 -3.65 37.47 6.44
C TYR A 89 -5.17 37.53 6.66
N LEU A 90 -5.71 36.67 7.54
CA LEU A 90 -7.14 36.62 7.79
C LEU A 90 -7.60 37.64 8.83
N TRP A 91 -6.79 37.87 9.88
CA TRP A 91 -7.18 38.66 11.05
C TRP A 91 -6.43 39.98 11.20
N GLY A 92 -5.31 40.16 10.49
CA GLY A 92 -4.52 41.39 10.54
C GLY A 92 -3.76 41.63 11.84
N GLU A 93 -3.86 40.73 12.82
CA GLU A 93 -3.02 40.75 14.03
C GLU A 93 -1.71 40.00 13.76
N GLU A 94 -0.58 40.62 14.12
CA GLU A 94 0.68 39.90 14.29
C GLU A 94 0.43 38.81 15.35
N GLY A 95 0.43 37.54 14.94
CA GLY A 95 0.11 36.42 15.82
C GLY A 95 0.94 36.50 17.11
N ASP A 96 0.27 36.91 18.19
CA ASP A 96 0.79 37.30 19.51
C ASP A 96 2.09 36.57 19.85
N GLU A 97 3.19 37.34 19.82
CA GLU A 97 4.55 36.88 20.06
C GLU A 97 4.74 36.60 21.56
N LYS A 98 4.04 35.59 22.09
CA LYS A 98 4.37 34.95 23.37
C LYS A 98 5.19 33.70 23.09
N VAL A 99 6.36 33.93 22.47
CA VAL A 99 7.42 32.92 22.38
C VAL A 99 8.08 32.86 23.76
N TRP A 100 7.48 32.07 24.65
CA TRP A 100 8.18 31.60 25.84
C TRP A 100 9.24 30.61 25.38
N TRP A 101 10.49 30.95 25.65
CA TRP A 101 11.65 30.07 25.63
C TRP A 101 11.37 28.79 26.41
#